data_AF-A0A352NA30-F1
#
_entry.id   AF-A0A352NA30-F1
#
_cell.length_a   1.000
_cell.length_b   1.000
_cell.length_c   1.000
_cell.angle_alpha   90.00
_cell.angle_beta   90.00
_cell.angle_gamma   90.00
#
_symmetry.space_group_name_H-M   'P 1'
#
loop_
_entity.id
_entity.type
_entity.pdbx_description
1 polymer ?
#
loop_
_entity_poly.entity_id
_entity_poly.type
_entity_poly.pdbx_seq_one_letter_code
_entity_poly.pdbx_strand_id
1 'polypeptide(L)'
;MKTKVLFLGFGDPSTCFDEYKDHAIWTMNDFYVFFPELVQLGPDRVFQIHKKTRDDYTEAEFAKDCHNGRWLIMPGIGNWRAVYEKSGAQIVTRRRLGFTNELILPMDEYIKTFGERFFCATFSYMFALSIQEAQFKEITLKGLRLDWSLEYALQMPGMLRNIDAARQAGITVNAPNEPLWREQIKPMTEDWKGIYG
;
A
#
# COMPACT_ATOMS: atom_id res chain seq x y z
N MET A 1 -12.41 -9.38 16.28
CA MET A 1 -11.66 -9.47 15.02
C MET A 1 -12.27 -8.49 14.04
N LYS A 2 -11.48 -7.61 13.43
CA LYS A 2 -12.00 -6.59 12.50
C LYS A 2 -12.30 -7.23 11.14
N THR A 3 -13.44 -6.88 10.53
CA THR A 3 -13.89 -7.40 9.21
C THR A 3 -13.82 -6.34 8.11
N LYS A 4 -13.44 -5.12 8.47
CA LYS A 4 -13.25 -3.99 7.56
C LYS A 4 -11.80 -3.55 7.58
N VAL A 5 -11.30 -3.09 6.45
CA VAL A 5 -9.94 -2.56 6.34
C VAL A 5 -9.94 -1.20 5.65
N LEU A 6 -9.21 -0.25 6.25
CA LEU A 6 -8.95 1.06 5.70
C LEU A 6 -7.55 1.04 5.08
N PHE A 7 -7.48 1.32 3.78
CA PHE A 7 -6.22 1.56 3.07
C PHE A 7 -5.96 3.06 3.08
N LEU A 8 -4.93 3.47 3.82
CA LEU A 8 -4.59 4.86 4.06
C LEU A 8 -3.41 5.31 3.17
N GLY A 9 -3.68 6.28 2.29
CA GLY A 9 -2.71 6.97 1.44
C GLY A 9 -2.38 8.40 1.90
N PHE A 10 -1.77 9.20 1.02
CA PHE A 10 -1.19 10.52 1.33
C PHE A 10 -2.17 11.71 1.47
N GLY A 11 -3.48 11.48 1.45
CA GLY A 11 -4.47 12.56 1.66
C GLY A 11 -4.54 12.99 3.12
N ASP A 12 -5.20 14.12 3.40
CA ASP A 12 -5.36 14.66 4.76
C ASP A 12 -6.01 13.62 5.69
N PRO A 13 -5.23 13.04 6.61
CA PRO A 13 -5.70 11.99 7.50
C PRO A 13 -6.49 12.55 8.68
N SER A 14 -6.29 13.82 9.06
CA SER A 14 -6.76 14.42 10.31
C SER A 14 -8.28 14.47 10.46
N THR A 15 -9.03 14.27 9.37
CA THR A 15 -10.48 14.42 9.31
C THR A 15 -11.26 13.11 9.47
N CYS A 16 -10.57 11.96 9.64
CA CYS A 16 -11.18 10.68 9.28
C CYS A 16 -11.29 9.66 10.41
N PHE A 17 -10.56 9.81 11.51
CA PHE A 17 -10.25 8.64 12.36
C PHE A 17 -11.40 8.10 13.20
N ASP A 18 -12.30 8.96 13.68
CA ASP A 18 -13.48 8.50 14.43
C ASP A 18 -14.41 7.63 13.58
N GLU A 19 -14.45 7.86 12.26
CA GLU A 19 -15.26 7.10 11.31
C GLU A 19 -14.73 5.66 11.11
N TYR A 20 -13.43 5.43 11.38
CA TYR A 20 -12.76 4.16 11.04
C TYR A 20 -12.24 3.38 12.26
N LYS A 21 -12.68 3.71 13.49
CA LYS A 21 -12.26 2.98 14.71
C LYS A 21 -12.47 1.46 14.65
N ASP A 22 -13.47 1.01 13.88
CA ASP A 22 -13.79 -0.40 13.70
C ASP A 22 -13.04 -1.08 12.53
N HIS A 23 -12.19 -0.33 11.82
CA HIS A 23 -11.41 -0.83 10.68
C HIS A 23 -10.00 -1.24 11.09
N ALA A 24 -9.48 -2.27 10.45
CA ALA A 24 -8.04 -2.51 10.43
C ALA A 24 -7.39 -1.39 9.61
N ILE A 25 -6.37 -0.74 10.15
CA ILE A 25 -5.71 0.39 9.49
C ILE A 25 -4.45 -0.13 8.82
N TRP A 26 -4.44 -0.14 7.49
CA TRP A 26 -3.30 -0.56 6.68
C TRP A 26 -2.75 0.62 5.91
N THR A 27 -1.44 0.77 5.90
CA THR A 27 -0.81 1.90 5.22
C THR A 27 0.50 1.52 4.52
N MET A 28 0.93 2.38 3.61
CA MET A 28 2.20 2.27 2.90
C MET A 28 3.33 2.77 3.80
N ASN A 29 4.54 2.23 3.61
CA ASN A 29 5.73 2.61 4.38
C ASN A 29 6.01 4.14 4.36
N ASP A 30 5.66 4.80 3.25
CA ASP A 30 5.89 6.24 3.04
C ASP A 30 5.01 7.11 3.94
N PHE A 31 3.87 6.60 4.40
CA PHE A 31 2.91 7.37 5.17
C PHE A 31 3.52 7.91 6.48
N TYR A 32 4.31 7.10 7.19
CA TYR A 32 5.02 7.53 8.40
C TYR A 32 6.18 8.48 8.14
N VAL A 33 6.70 8.47 6.92
CA VAL A 33 7.76 9.42 6.54
C VAL A 33 7.15 10.80 6.38
N PHE A 34 6.00 10.91 5.71
CA PHE A 34 5.35 12.19 5.48
C PHE A 34 4.53 12.71 6.66
N PHE A 35 4.03 11.81 7.51
CA PHE A 35 3.17 12.16 8.64
C PHE A 35 3.60 11.42 9.93
N PRO A 36 4.81 11.68 10.45
CA PRO A 36 5.35 10.97 11.62
C PRO A 36 4.51 11.17 12.90
N GLU A 37 3.77 12.27 13.01
CA GLU A 37 2.81 12.53 14.10
C GLU A 37 1.69 11.49 14.17
N LEU A 38 1.44 10.79 13.06
CA LEU A 38 0.40 9.78 12.95
C LEU A 38 0.84 8.40 13.45
N VAL A 39 2.06 8.25 13.98
CA VAL A 39 2.45 7.02 14.71
C VAL A 39 1.46 6.71 15.83
N GLN A 40 0.88 7.74 16.45
CA GLN A 40 -0.16 7.60 17.46
C GLN A 40 -1.45 6.94 16.96
N LEU A 41 -1.66 6.85 15.64
CA LEU A 41 -2.81 6.17 15.07
C LEU A 41 -2.77 4.65 15.26
N GLY A 42 -1.58 4.08 15.52
CA GLY A 42 -1.41 2.65 15.74
C GLY A 42 -1.95 1.80 14.59
N PRO A 43 -1.32 1.86 13.39
CA PRO A 43 -1.79 1.09 12.26
C PRO A 43 -1.66 -0.41 12.58
N ASP A 44 -2.60 -1.21 12.11
CA ASP A 44 -2.49 -2.66 12.25
C ASP A 44 -1.34 -3.19 11.36
N ARG A 45 -1.15 -2.60 10.17
CA ARG A 45 -0.11 -3.02 9.21
C ARG A 45 0.55 -1.88 8.43
N VAL A 46 1.84 -2.03 8.19
CA VAL A 46 2.65 -1.15 7.32
C VAL A 46 3.29 -1.97 6.22
N PHE A 47 3.05 -1.60 4.97
CA PHE A 47 3.52 -2.33 3.80
C PHE A 47 4.83 -1.73 3.29
N GLN A 48 5.93 -2.46 3.46
CA GLN A 48 7.25 -2.15 2.89
C GLN A 48 7.58 -3.16 1.78
N ILE A 49 7.12 -2.85 0.57
CA ILE A 49 7.18 -3.74 -0.61
C ILE A 49 8.29 -3.37 -1.60
N HIS A 50 9.06 -2.33 -1.28
CA HIS A 50 10.14 -1.85 -2.13
C HIS A 50 11.30 -2.83 -2.14
N LYS A 51 11.86 -3.04 -3.34
CA LYS A 51 12.96 -3.98 -3.53
C LYS A 51 14.22 -3.52 -2.78
N LYS A 52 14.47 -2.21 -2.76
CA LYS A 52 15.60 -1.59 -2.07
C LYS A 52 15.14 -0.89 -0.79
N THR A 53 16.00 -0.95 0.21
CA THR A 53 15.94 -0.30 1.52
C THR A 53 17.21 0.53 1.72
N ARG A 54 17.34 1.28 2.83
CA ARG A 54 18.56 2.08 3.10
C ARG A 54 19.82 1.26 3.04
N ASP A 55 19.74 0.03 3.53
CA ASP A 55 20.86 -0.88 3.69
C ASP A 55 21.39 -1.36 2.33
N ASP A 56 20.61 -1.18 1.24
CA ASP A 56 20.99 -1.54 -0.13
C ASP A 56 21.73 -0.39 -0.88
N TYR A 57 22.00 0.75 -0.21
CA TYR A 57 22.67 1.91 -0.81
C TYR A 57 24.00 2.25 -0.12
N THR A 58 25.03 2.56 -0.90
CA THR A 58 26.19 3.32 -0.39
C THR A 58 25.79 4.77 -0.08
N GLU A 59 26.59 5.49 0.72
CA GLU A 59 26.35 6.92 1.00
C GLU A 59 26.31 7.77 -0.28
N ALA A 60 27.15 7.47 -1.27
CA ALA A 60 27.21 8.21 -2.53
C ALA A 60 25.98 7.96 -3.42
N GLU A 61 25.53 6.70 -3.52
CA GLU A 61 24.29 6.36 -4.23
C GLU A 61 23.08 6.95 -3.52
N PHE A 62 23.10 6.92 -2.19
CA PHE A 62 22.05 7.54 -1.38
C PHE A 62 21.97 9.05 -1.62
N ALA A 63 23.09 9.78 -1.57
CA ALA A 63 23.12 11.22 -1.80
C ALA A 63 22.63 11.63 -3.21
N LYS A 64 22.71 10.73 -4.19
CA LYS A 64 22.21 10.95 -5.56
C LYS A 64 20.72 10.68 -5.69
N ASP A 65 20.23 9.62 -5.03
CA ASP A 65 18.82 9.19 -5.08
C ASP A 65 17.93 9.86 -4.01
N CYS A 66 18.52 10.46 -2.96
CA CYS A 66 17.81 11.08 -1.84
C CYS A 66 16.97 12.29 -2.24
N HIS A 67 17.26 12.91 -3.38
CA HIS A 67 16.47 14.04 -3.91
C HIS A 67 15.02 13.67 -4.22
N ASN A 68 14.69 12.38 -4.34
CA ASN A 68 13.30 11.95 -4.49
C ASN A 68 12.57 11.73 -3.17
N GLY A 69 13.22 11.86 -2.00
CA GLY A 69 12.60 11.92 -0.66
C GLY A 69 11.75 10.72 -0.23
N ARG A 70 11.54 9.74 -1.11
CA ARG A 70 10.45 8.76 -0.98
C ARG A 70 10.80 7.51 -0.22
N TRP A 71 12.08 7.20 0.01
CA TRP A 71 12.44 5.86 0.48
C TRP A 71 13.31 5.81 1.72
N LEU A 72 13.85 6.94 2.15
CA LEU A 72 15.05 6.95 2.95
C LEU A 72 15.12 8.25 3.73
N ILE A 73 14.77 8.17 5.01
CA ILE A 73 15.20 9.06 6.09
C ILE A 73 15.14 10.54 5.67
N MET A 74 14.01 11.20 5.92
CA MET A 74 14.02 12.66 5.97
C MET A 74 15.14 13.11 6.92
N PRO A 75 15.91 14.16 6.57
CA PRO A 75 16.89 14.73 7.48
C PRO A 75 16.24 14.99 8.86
N GLY A 76 16.73 14.33 9.91
CA GLY A 76 16.19 14.42 11.27
C GLY A 76 15.27 13.27 11.73
N ILE A 77 14.79 12.38 10.85
CA ILE A 77 13.91 11.24 11.21
C ILE A 77 14.67 9.97 11.61
N GLY A 78 15.99 9.90 11.43
CA GLY A 78 16.81 8.78 11.94
C GLY A 78 16.45 7.40 11.35
N ASN A 79 16.72 6.34 12.10
CA ASN A 79 16.56 4.93 11.68
C ASN A 79 15.09 4.59 11.39
N TRP A 80 14.68 4.63 10.12
CA TRP A 80 13.33 4.27 9.64
C TRP A 80 12.80 2.94 10.23
N ARG A 81 13.67 1.97 10.47
CA ARG A 81 13.33 0.70 11.14
C ARG A 81 12.77 0.94 12.53
N ALA A 82 13.38 1.84 13.30
CA ALA A 82 12.93 2.18 14.65
C ALA A 82 11.57 2.87 14.65
N VAL A 83 11.25 3.67 13.63
CA VAL A 83 9.91 4.27 13.48
C VAL A 83 8.85 3.19 13.29
N TYR A 84 9.13 2.22 12.42
CA TYR A 84 8.22 1.11 12.16
C TYR A 84 8.08 0.19 13.37
N GLU A 85 9.17 -0.14 14.06
CA GLU A 85 9.11 -0.94 15.28
C GLU A 85 8.37 -0.22 16.41
N LYS A 86 8.56 1.10 16.55
CA LYS A 86 7.83 1.91 17.54
C LYS A 86 6.34 1.99 17.27
N SER A 87 5.89 1.84 16.01
CA SER A 87 4.47 1.86 15.67
C SER A 87 3.68 0.66 16.22
N GLY A 88 4.37 -0.44 16.58
CA GLY A 88 3.74 -1.69 17.01
C GLY A 88 3.04 -2.48 15.89
N ALA A 89 3.03 -1.95 14.66
CA ALA A 89 2.39 -2.55 13.52
C ALA A 89 3.05 -3.86 13.08
N GLN A 90 2.30 -4.71 12.38
CA GLN A 90 2.90 -5.79 11.62
C GLN A 90 3.46 -5.25 10.29
N ILE A 91 4.74 -5.47 10.06
CA ILE A 91 5.46 -4.95 8.90
C ILE A 91 5.38 -5.98 7.77
N VAL A 92 4.60 -5.66 6.74
CA VAL A 92 4.36 -6.55 5.60
C VAL A 92 5.43 -6.33 4.54
N THR A 93 6.14 -7.39 4.16
CA THR A 93 7.28 -7.33 3.24
C THR A 93 7.20 -8.43 2.18
N ARG A 94 8.01 -8.32 1.13
CA ARG A 94 8.13 -9.35 0.07
C ARG A 94 9.32 -10.29 0.26
N ARG A 95 10.22 -9.94 1.17
CA ARG A 95 11.44 -10.65 1.52
C ARG A 95 11.75 -10.33 2.98
N ARG A 96 12.53 -11.19 3.63
CA ARG A 96 12.99 -10.93 5.00
C ARG A 96 13.84 -9.66 5.05
N LEU A 97 13.43 -8.69 5.87
CA LEU A 97 14.16 -7.47 6.19
C LEU A 97 14.61 -7.43 7.66
N GLY A 98 14.14 -8.35 8.49
CA GLY A 98 14.58 -8.52 9.88
C GLY A 98 13.88 -7.59 10.85
N PHE A 99 12.59 -7.32 10.62
CA PHE A 99 11.72 -6.68 11.62
C PHE A 99 11.28 -7.70 12.67
N THR A 100 11.07 -7.23 13.89
CA THR A 100 10.57 -8.09 14.97
C THR A 100 9.14 -8.59 14.72
N ASN A 101 8.28 -7.77 14.10
CA ASN A 101 6.88 -8.12 13.77
C ASN A 101 6.68 -8.19 12.24
N GLU A 102 7.50 -8.99 11.56
CA GLU A 102 7.47 -9.10 10.09
C GLU A 102 6.43 -10.12 9.59
N LEU A 103 5.67 -9.76 8.56
CA LEU A 103 4.86 -10.69 7.74
C LEU A 103 5.42 -10.71 6.32
N ILE A 104 6.04 -11.82 5.93
CA ILE A 104 6.58 -11.99 4.58
C ILE A 104 5.49 -12.58 3.69
N LEU A 105 5.15 -11.88 2.61
CA LEU A 105 4.14 -12.33 1.65
C LEU A 105 4.66 -13.52 0.81
N PRO A 106 3.85 -14.57 0.62
CA PRO A 106 4.20 -15.71 -0.23
C PRO A 106 4.06 -15.34 -1.71
N MET A 107 5.04 -14.59 -2.23
CA MET A 107 4.94 -13.96 -3.54
C MET A 107 4.71 -14.94 -4.69
N ASP A 108 5.28 -16.15 -4.64
CA ASP A 108 5.09 -17.16 -5.68
C ASP A 108 3.62 -17.61 -5.77
N GLU A 109 2.97 -17.82 -4.61
CA GLU A 109 1.54 -18.16 -4.53
C GLU A 109 0.66 -16.99 -4.97
N TYR A 110 1.05 -15.77 -4.60
CA TYR A 110 0.36 -14.54 -4.98
C TYR A 110 0.42 -14.30 -6.49
N ILE A 111 1.59 -14.48 -7.10
CA ILE A 111 1.77 -14.38 -8.56
C ILE A 111 0.97 -15.45 -9.28
N LYS A 112 0.95 -16.69 -8.77
CA LYS A 112 0.13 -17.77 -9.34
C LYS A 112 -1.36 -17.45 -9.29
N THR A 113 -1.84 -16.86 -8.20
CA THR A 113 -3.26 -16.54 -7.98
C THR A 113 -3.70 -15.31 -8.78
N PHE A 114 -2.97 -14.21 -8.64
CA PHE A 114 -3.39 -12.89 -9.13
C PHE A 114 -2.75 -12.52 -10.48
N GLY A 115 -1.65 -13.17 -10.86
CA GLY A 115 -0.80 -12.81 -11.99
C GLY A 115 0.24 -11.76 -11.63
N GLU A 116 1.43 -11.83 -12.24
CA GLU A 116 2.54 -10.89 -11.98
C GLU A 116 2.13 -9.43 -12.17
N ARG A 117 1.33 -9.21 -13.21
CA ARG A 117 0.83 -7.90 -13.65
C ARG A 117 -0.22 -7.29 -12.72
N PHE A 118 -0.64 -8.01 -11.67
CA PHE A 118 -1.48 -7.47 -10.60
C PHE A 118 -0.68 -6.54 -9.67
N PHE A 119 0.63 -6.76 -9.53
CA PHE A 119 1.48 -6.11 -8.55
C PHE A 119 2.21 -4.88 -9.10
N CYS A 120 1.46 -3.81 -9.40
CA CYS A 120 2.02 -2.58 -9.97
C CYS A 120 2.50 -1.56 -8.93
N ALA A 121 1.99 -1.63 -7.69
CA ALA A 121 2.30 -0.68 -6.62
C ALA A 121 2.03 -1.29 -5.24
N THR A 122 2.33 -0.56 -4.16
CA THR A 122 2.12 -1.01 -2.77
C THR A 122 0.69 -1.44 -2.49
N PHE A 123 -0.30 -0.67 -2.96
CA PHE A 123 -1.71 -0.99 -2.76
C PHE A 123 -2.09 -2.36 -3.36
N SER A 124 -1.42 -2.83 -4.42
CA SER A 124 -1.69 -4.14 -5.00
C SER A 124 -1.44 -5.27 -4.00
N TYR A 125 -0.41 -5.14 -3.17
CA TYR A 125 -0.10 -6.11 -2.12
C TYR A 125 -1.12 -6.04 -0.97
N MET A 126 -1.62 -4.83 -0.68
CA MET A 126 -2.69 -4.63 0.29
C MET A 126 -3.97 -5.33 -0.17
N PHE A 127 -4.37 -5.16 -1.44
CA PHE A 127 -5.52 -5.88 -2.01
C PHE A 127 -5.32 -7.39 -2.04
N ALA A 128 -4.15 -7.89 -2.47
CA ALA A 128 -3.87 -9.33 -2.49
C ALA A 128 -4.00 -9.94 -1.09
N LEU A 129 -3.42 -9.29 -0.08
CA LEU A 129 -3.47 -9.76 1.30
C LEU A 129 -4.90 -9.70 1.87
N SER A 130 -5.67 -8.64 1.60
CA SER A 130 -7.06 -8.55 2.09
C SER A 130 -7.98 -9.58 1.44
N ILE A 131 -7.75 -9.94 0.17
CA ILE A 131 -8.48 -11.01 -0.52
C ILE A 131 -8.14 -12.38 0.07
N GLN A 132 -6.86 -12.64 0.36
CA GLN A 132 -6.41 -13.90 0.96
C GLN A 132 -6.89 -14.04 2.41
N GLU A 133 -6.92 -12.94 3.16
CA GLU A 133 -7.47 -12.89 4.51
C GLU A 133 -8.99 -12.78 4.46
N ALA A 134 -9.63 -13.93 4.23
CA ALA A 134 -11.06 -14.10 4.05
C ALA A 134 -11.96 -13.46 5.14
N GLN A 135 -11.40 -13.01 6.28
CA GLN A 135 -12.13 -12.24 7.28
C GLN A 135 -12.58 -10.86 6.79
N PHE A 136 -11.87 -10.24 5.83
CA PHE A 136 -12.22 -8.91 5.34
C PHE A 136 -13.37 -8.97 4.35
N LYS A 137 -14.39 -8.15 4.59
CA LYS A 137 -15.60 -8.02 3.79
C LYS A 137 -15.76 -6.63 3.18
N GLU A 138 -15.00 -5.65 3.67
CA GLU A 138 -15.04 -4.27 3.21
C GLU A 138 -13.63 -3.68 3.17
N ILE A 139 -13.29 -3.02 2.06
CA ILE A 139 -12.09 -2.22 1.89
C ILE A 139 -12.53 -0.78 1.63
N THR A 140 -12.03 0.16 2.43
CA THR A 140 -12.20 1.60 2.21
C THR A 140 -10.87 2.22 1.82
N LEU A 141 -10.84 2.96 0.71
CA LEU A 141 -9.65 3.67 0.24
C LEU A 141 -9.76 5.14 0.64
N LYS A 142 -8.77 5.64 1.37
CA LYS A 142 -8.72 7.05 1.78
C LYS A 142 -7.36 7.66 1.53
N GLY A 143 -7.36 8.88 0.99
CA GLY A 143 -6.14 9.61 0.70
C GLY A 143 -5.30 9.04 -0.45
N LEU A 144 -5.80 8.05 -1.18
CA LEU A 144 -5.15 7.55 -2.40
C LEU A 144 -5.56 8.46 -3.56
N ARG A 145 -4.58 9.21 -4.10
CA ARG A 145 -4.72 10.17 -5.20
C ARG A 145 -3.75 9.82 -6.31
N LEU A 146 -4.22 9.01 -7.26
CA LEU A 146 -3.38 8.60 -8.40
C LEU A 146 -3.32 9.66 -9.50
N ASP A 147 -4.21 10.65 -9.45
CA ASP A 147 -4.37 11.74 -10.41
C ASP A 147 -3.42 12.92 -10.17
N TRP A 148 -2.63 12.89 -9.09
CA TRP A 148 -1.79 14.02 -8.69
C TRP A 148 -0.45 14.09 -9.43
N SER A 149 0.07 12.97 -9.92
CA SER A 149 1.34 12.95 -10.67
C SER A 149 1.29 11.99 -11.84
N LEU A 150 2.09 12.27 -12.87
CA LEU A 150 2.20 11.39 -14.04
C LEU A 150 2.63 9.97 -13.65
N GLU A 151 3.53 9.84 -12.68
CA GLU A 151 4.00 8.55 -12.18
C GLU A 151 2.86 7.73 -11.54
N TYR A 152 2.02 8.36 -10.73
CA TYR A 152 0.88 7.67 -10.12
C TYR A 152 -0.24 7.40 -11.13
N ALA A 153 -0.40 8.24 -12.15
CA ALA A 153 -1.38 8.03 -13.20
C ALA A 153 -1.11 6.71 -13.96
N LEU A 154 0.16 6.36 -14.17
CA LEU A 154 0.55 5.08 -14.78
C LEU A 154 0.16 3.85 -13.94
N GLN A 155 -0.12 4.03 -12.64
CA GLN A 155 -0.52 2.94 -11.73
C GLN A 155 -2.05 2.75 -11.70
N MET A 156 -2.84 3.70 -12.20
CA MET A 156 -4.30 3.65 -12.16
C MET A 156 -4.91 2.39 -12.79
N PRO A 157 -4.43 1.87 -13.95
CA PRO A 157 -5.00 0.64 -14.52
C PRO A 157 -4.85 -0.55 -13.58
N GLY A 158 -3.73 -0.63 -12.86
CA GLY A 158 -3.52 -1.66 -11.85
C GLY A 158 -4.40 -1.47 -10.62
N MET A 159 -4.61 -0.23 -10.15
CA MET A 159 -5.54 0.08 -9.06
C MET A 159 -6.96 -0.39 -9.38
N LEU A 160 -7.49 -0.04 -10.55
CA LEU A 160 -8.83 -0.45 -10.97
C LEU A 160 -8.95 -1.98 -11.04
N ARG A 161 -7.93 -2.67 -11.55
CA ARG A 161 -7.87 -4.14 -11.52
C ARG A 161 -7.90 -4.69 -10.11
N ASN A 162 -7.12 -4.11 -9.19
CA ASN A 162 -7.09 -4.59 -7.81
C ASN A 162 -8.47 -4.41 -7.13
N ILE A 163 -9.16 -3.30 -7.42
CA ILE A 163 -10.55 -3.04 -6.98
C ILE A 163 -11.50 -4.10 -7.55
N ASP A 164 -11.44 -4.36 -8.85
CA ASP A 164 -12.32 -5.32 -9.53
C ASP A 164 -12.11 -6.74 -9.02
N ALA A 165 -10.85 -7.15 -8.81
CA ALA A 165 -10.52 -8.46 -8.24
C ALA A 165 -11.05 -8.62 -6.80
N ALA A 166 -10.96 -7.58 -5.96
CA ALA A 166 -11.51 -7.63 -4.62
C ALA A 166 -13.04 -7.77 -4.64
N ARG A 167 -13.72 -7.06 -5.54
CA ARG A 167 -15.18 -7.20 -5.72
C ARG A 167 -15.57 -8.59 -6.22
N GLN A 168 -14.80 -9.16 -7.15
CA GLN A 168 -15.01 -10.54 -7.61
C GLN A 168 -14.80 -11.57 -6.49
N ALA A 169 -13.92 -11.28 -5.53
CA ALA A 169 -13.75 -12.07 -4.31
C ALA A 169 -14.84 -11.84 -3.24
N GLY A 170 -15.87 -11.05 -3.54
CA GLY A 170 -16.98 -10.78 -2.62
C GLY A 170 -16.70 -9.71 -1.57
N ILE A 171 -15.70 -8.86 -1.79
CA ILE A 171 -15.36 -7.73 -0.90
C ILE A 171 -15.99 -6.45 -1.43
N THR A 172 -16.72 -5.74 -0.56
CA THR A 172 -17.19 -4.38 -0.88
C THR A 172 -16.01 -3.42 -0.90
N VAL A 173 -15.85 -2.67 -1.98
CA VAL A 173 -14.77 -1.67 -2.10
C VAL A 173 -15.36 -0.26 -2.21
N ASN A 174 -15.10 0.56 -1.20
CA ASN A 174 -15.41 1.99 -1.17
C ASN A 174 -14.19 2.80 -1.62
N ALA A 175 -14.22 3.27 -2.86
CA ALA A 175 -13.15 4.04 -3.49
C ALA A 175 -13.69 5.38 -4.03
N PRO A 176 -13.67 6.47 -3.25
CA PRO A 176 -14.29 7.74 -3.66
C PRO A 176 -13.78 8.32 -4.99
N ASN A 177 -12.50 8.08 -5.31
CA ASN A 177 -11.87 8.59 -6.53
C ASN A 177 -11.98 7.63 -7.73
N GLU A 178 -12.56 6.44 -7.55
CA GLU A 178 -12.65 5.45 -8.62
C GLU A 178 -13.43 5.91 -9.86
N PRO A 179 -14.60 6.60 -9.74
CA PRO A 179 -15.30 7.09 -10.93
C PRO A 179 -14.41 7.96 -11.82
N LEU A 180 -13.64 8.87 -11.21
CA LEU A 180 -12.67 9.73 -11.91
C LEU A 180 -11.58 8.90 -12.60
N TRP A 181 -11.00 7.90 -11.93
CA TRP A 181 -9.96 7.06 -12.52
C TRP A 181 -10.47 6.24 -13.71
N ARG A 182 -11.71 5.73 -13.64
CA ARG A 182 -12.33 4.99 -14.76
C ARG A 182 -12.57 5.88 -15.98
N GLU A 183 -12.93 7.14 -15.78
CA GLU A 183 -13.08 8.10 -16.88
C GLU A 183 -11.75 8.37 -17.59
N GLN A 184 -10.65 8.44 -16.84
CA GLN A 184 -9.32 8.75 -17.37
C GLN A 184 -8.67 7.59 -18.16
N ILE A 185 -9.03 6.33 -17.88
CA ILE A 185 -8.39 5.13 -18.47
C ILE A 185 -9.03 4.65 -19.77
N LYS A 186 -10.17 5.20 -20.19
CA LYS A 186 -10.88 4.78 -21.43
C LYS A 186 -10.02 4.63 -22.70
N PRO A 187 -8.80 5.20 -22.88
CA PRO A 187 -7.94 4.88 -24.03
C PRO A 187 -7.03 3.64 -23.89
N MET A 188 -6.96 2.95 -22.75
CA MET A 188 -5.94 1.91 -22.47
C MET A 188 -6.53 0.51 -22.26
N THR A 189 -6.94 -0.16 -23.33
CA THR A 189 -7.24 -1.61 -23.34
C THR A 189 -6.50 -2.21 -24.55
N GLU A 190 -5.76 -3.32 -24.48
CA GLU A 190 -6.23 -4.69 -24.23
C GLU A 190 -5.05 -5.64 -23.85
N ASP A 191 -5.41 -6.86 -23.44
CA ASP A 191 -4.59 -8.06 -23.16
C ASP A 191 -3.93 -8.25 -21.78
N TRP A 192 -4.67 -8.95 -20.90
CA TRP A 192 -4.15 -9.51 -19.65
C TRP A 192 -4.67 -10.94 -19.43
N LYS A 193 -3.87 -11.78 -18.74
CA LYS A 193 -4.17 -13.18 -18.38
C LYS A 193 -3.95 -13.40 -16.87
N GLY A 194 -4.97 -13.81 -16.13
CA GLY A 194 -4.95 -14.21 -14.70
C GLY A 194 -6.34 -14.68 -14.22
N ILE A 195 -6.46 -15.26 -13.01
CA ILE A 195 -7.76 -15.79 -12.50
C ILE A 195 -8.79 -14.67 -12.31
N TYR A 196 -8.32 -13.47 -11.97
CA TYR A 196 -9.12 -12.24 -11.82
C TYR A 196 -8.77 -11.19 -12.89
N GLY A 197 -8.33 -11.67 -14.07
CA GLY A 197 -7.94 -10.88 -15.24
C GLY A 197 -8.05 -11.71 -16.50
#